data_AF-A0A502EZJ8-F1
#
_entry.id   AF-A0A502EZJ8-F1
#
_cell.length_a   1.000
_cell.length_b   1.000
_cell.length_c   1.000
_cell.angle_alpha   90.00
_cell.angle_beta   90.00
_cell.angle_gamma   90.00
#
_symmetry.space_group_name_H-M   'P 1'
#
loop_
_entity.id
_entity.type
_entity.pdbx_description
1 polymer ?
#
loop_
_entity_poly.entity_id
_entity_poly.type
_entity_poly.pdbx_seq_one_letter_code
_entity_poly.pdbx_strand_id
1 'polypeptide(L)'
;MIVCFSFTDAINYAASIGGFTTGIVFGLALFTFGKKRNYAIAFITSTATIAIVFLYFNFRSSQVYIYQVMEYQRRMQEFADMENMALEAYSVQYGNSFSENKESTLYLIKDRGIYYWNENITLIKELDKLYLPKESHEQNEKLIEYCKLRISLYELAYQKILENSSAYDEKMLELNFKIAAVMSKINTAKSKK
;
A
#
# COMPACT_ATOMS: atom_id res chain seq x y z
N MET A 1 0.97 6.34 -21.99
CA MET A 1 0.49 7.62 -22.57
C MET A 1 -0.77 7.44 -23.45
N ILE A 2 -1.67 6.51 -23.12
CA ILE A 2 -2.96 6.31 -23.84
C ILE A 2 -4.14 6.51 -22.88
N VAL A 3 -3.94 6.17 -21.60
CA VAL A 3 -4.92 6.37 -20.52
C VAL A 3 -5.23 7.86 -20.27
N CYS A 4 -4.27 8.76 -20.43
CA CYS A 4 -4.49 10.20 -20.20
C CYS A 4 -5.37 10.86 -21.29
N PHE A 5 -5.29 10.43 -22.55
CA PHE A 5 -6.08 11.03 -23.64
C PHE A 5 -7.57 10.68 -23.49
N SER A 6 -7.89 9.41 -23.23
CA SER A 6 -9.27 8.96 -23.02
C SER A 6 -9.96 9.62 -21.83
N PHE A 7 -9.22 9.99 -20.78
CA PHE A 7 -9.77 10.67 -19.61
C PHE A 7 -10.11 12.13 -19.92
N THR A 8 -9.25 12.83 -20.68
CA THR A 8 -9.47 14.23 -21.05
C THR A 8 -10.73 14.39 -21.89
N ASP A 9 -10.96 13.47 -22.84
CA ASP A 9 -12.15 13.50 -23.69
C ASP A 9 -13.42 13.19 -22.88
N ALA A 10 -13.39 12.19 -22.00
CA ALA A 10 -14.51 11.87 -21.13
C ALA A 10 -14.88 13.03 -20.18
N ILE A 11 -13.88 13.73 -19.64
CA ILE A 11 -14.07 14.94 -18.82
C ILE A 11 -14.70 16.06 -19.65
N ASN A 12 -14.22 16.28 -20.88
CA ASN A 12 -14.76 17.31 -21.78
C ASN A 12 -16.22 17.03 -22.17
N TYR A 13 -16.58 15.77 -22.43
CA TYR A 13 -17.97 15.37 -22.69
C TYR A 13 -18.87 15.53 -21.44
N ALA A 14 -18.39 15.12 -20.27
CA ALA A 14 -19.16 15.28 -19.02
C ALA A 14 -19.36 16.76 -18.66
N ALA A 15 -18.34 17.60 -18.84
CA ALA A 15 -18.42 19.04 -18.56
C ALA A 15 -19.38 19.76 -19.52
N SER A 16 -19.35 19.41 -20.81
CA SER A 16 -20.24 20.02 -21.81
C SER A 16 -21.71 19.60 -21.63
N ILE A 17 -21.99 18.32 -21.36
CA ILE A 17 -23.35 17.84 -21.06
C ILE A 17 -23.85 18.39 -19.71
N GLY A 18 -22.99 18.44 -18.70
CA GLY A 18 -23.31 18.99 -17.38
C GLY A 18 -23.63 20.48 -17.41
N GLY A 19 -22.85 21.28 -18.15
CA GLY A 19 -23.09 22.71 -18.32
C GLY A 19 -24.38 23.02 -19.09
N PHE A 20 -24.68 22.23 -20.12
CA PHE A 20 -25.91 22.40 -20.90
C PHE A 20 -27.16 22.08 -20.07
N THR A 21 -27.15 20.96 -19.35
CA THR A 21 -28.29 20.52 -18.52
C THR A 21 -28.55 21.46 -17.33
N THR A 22 -27.50 21.91 -16.63
CA THR A 22 -27.64 22.89 -15.55
C THR A 22 -28.11 24.25 -16.06
N GLY A 23 -27.64 24.70 -17.24
CA GLY A 23 -28.12 25.91 -17.89
C GLY A 23 -29.63 25.89 -18.17
N ILE A 24 -30.16 24.76 -18.66
CA ILE A 24 -31.61 24.58 -18.88
C ILE A 24 -32.39 24.69 -17.57
N VAL A 25 -31.93 24.03 -16.50
CA VAL A 25 -32.60 24.04 -15.19
C VAL A 25 -32.63 25.45 -14.59
N PHE A 26 -31.51 26.18 -14.62
CA PHE A 26 -31.46 27.55 -14.11
C PHE A 26 -32.26 28.53 -14.99
N GLY A 27 -32.28 28.33 -16.31
CA GLY A 27 -33.14 29.08 -17.23
C GLY A 27 -34.63 28.87 -16.93
N LEU A 28 -35.06 27.63 -16.72
CA LEU A 28 -36.44 27.30 -16.36
C LEU A 28 -36.83 27.89 -15.00
N ALA A 29 -35.92 27.89 -14.03
CA ALA A 29 -36.14 28.52 -12.73
C ALA A 29 -36.36 30.04 -12.88
N LEU A 30 -35.51 30.74 -13.64
CA LEU A 30 -35.67 32.18 -13.86
C LEU A 30 -36.97 32.52 -14.61
N PHE A 31 -37.36 31.67 -15.57
CA PHE A 31 -38.60 31.81 -16.31
C PHE A 31 -39.85 31.61 -15.44
N THR A 32 -39.89 30.54 -14.64
CA THR A 32 -41.06 30.23 -13.78
C THR A 32 -41.22 31.21 -12.63
N PHE A 33 -40.12 31.75 -12.09
CA PHE A 33 -40.13 32.72 -10.99
C PHE A 33 -40.17 34.19 -11.46
N GLY A 34 -40.52 34.48 -12.72
CA GLY A 34 -40.41 35.81 -13.34
C GLY A 34 -41.02 37.00 -12.57
N LYS A 35 -42.06 36.81 -11.73
CA LYS A 35 -42.64 37.87 -10.86
C LYS A 35 -41.96 38.00 -9.48
N LYS A 36 -41.15 37.03 -9.08
CA LYS A 36 -40.44 36.93 -7.79
C LYS A 36 -38.95 36.67 -8.01
N ARG A 37 -38.34 37.43 -8.94
CA ARG A 37 -36.95 37.27 -9.40
C ARG A 37 -35.92 37.17 -8.27
N ASN A 38 -36.11 37.90 -7.17
CA ASN A 38 -35.20 37.85 -6.01
C ASN A 38 -35.16 36.47 -5.35
N TYR A 39 -36.28 35.74 -5.30
CA TYR A 39 -36.32 34.37 -4.78
C TYR A 39 -35.61 33.39 -5.72
N ALA A 40 -35.75 33.58 -7.05
CA ALA A 40 -35.04 32.77 -8.04
C ALA A 40 -33.52 32.94 -7.95
N ILE A 41 -33.07 34.20 -7.84
CA ILE A 41 -31.64 34.52 -7.68
C ILE A 41 -31.12 33.92 -6.37
N ALA A 42 -31.84 34.07 -5.25
CA ALA A 42 -31.45 33.49 -3.98
C ALA A 42 -31.37 31.95 -4.02
N PHE A 43 -32.27 31.29 -4.75
CA PHE A 43 -32.23 29.84 -4.95
C PHE A 43 -31.01 29.40 -5.76
N ILE A 44 -30.73 30.08 -6.88
CA ILE A 44 -29.56 29.76 -7.73
C ILE A 44 -28.26 30.01 -6.98
N THR A 45 -28.13 31.14 -6.27
CA THR A 45 -26.90 31.44 -5.53
C THR A 45 -26.70 30.47 -4.37
N SER A 46 -27.73 30.16 -3.58
CA SER A 46 -27.61 29.19 -2.49
C SER A 46 -27.22 27.79 -2.97
N THR A 47 -27.83 27.30 -4.05
CA THR A 47 -27.49 25.99 -4.64
C THR A 47 -26.08 25.97 -5.19
N ALA A 48 -25.63 27.04 -5.88
CA ALA A 48 -24.26 27.17 -6.35
C ALA A 48 -23.25 27.21 -5.20
N THR A 49 -23.53 27.95 -4.12
CA THR A 49 -22.64 28.00 -2.95
C THR A 49 -22.52 26.63 -2.29
N ILE A 50 -23.63 25.91 -2.10
CA ILE A 50 -23.62 24.54 -1.55
C ILE A 50 -22.81 23.61 -2.44
N ALA A 51 -22.98 23.68 -3.76
CA ALA A 51 -22.22 22.87 -4.71
C ALA A 51 -20.70 23.16 -4.64
N ILE A 52 -20.31 24.42 -4.56
CA ILE A 52 -18.89 24.82 -4.42
C ILE A 52 -18.30 24.28 -3.12
N VAL A 53 -19.01 24.44 -2.00
CA VAL A 53 -18.56 23.92 -0.70
C VAL A 53 -18.42 22.39 -0.75
N PHE A 54 -19.41 21.69 -1.31
CA PHE A 54 -19.37 20.24 -1.47
C PHE A 54 -18.18 19.80 -2.34
N LEU A 55 -17.95 20.44 -3.48
CA LEU A 55 -16.81 20.16 -4.35
C LEU A 55 -15.47 20.41 -3.66
N TYR A 56 -15.35 21.49 -2.89
CA TYR A 56 -14.14 21.80 -2.12
C TYR A 56 -13.82 20.70 -1.10
N PHE A 57 -14.82 20.25 -0.32
CA PHE A 57 -14.63 19.17 0.64
C PHE A 57 -14.25 17.84 -0.03
N ASN A 58 -14.92 17.48 -1.12
CA ASN A 58 -14.59 16.27 -1.88
C ASN A 58 -13.18 16.33 -2.48
N PHE A 59 -12.79 17.47 -3.07
CA PHE A 59 -11.46 17.63 -3.65
C PHE A 59 -10.36 17.55 -2.58
N ARG A 60 -10.56 18.21 -1.44
CA ARG A 60 -9.63 18.14 -0.30
C ARG A 60 -9.47 16.71 0.21
N SER A 61 -10.58 15.98 0.37
CA SER A 61 -10.55 14.57 0.78
C SER A 61 -9.79 13.69 -0.22
N SER A 62 -10.02 13.91 -1.52
CA SER A 62 -9.32 13.18 -2.59
C SER A 62 -7.82 13.45 -2.62
N GLN A 63 -7.40 14.71 -2.41
CA GLN A 63 -5.97 15.07 -2.35
C GLN A 63 -5.26 14.36 -1.18
N VAL A 64 -5.88 14.34 0.00
CA VAL A 64 -5.32 13.64 1.17
C VAL A 64 -5.19 12.14 0.90
N TYR A 65 -6.21 11.52 0.28
CA TYR A 65 -6.16 10.11 -0.12
C TYR A 65 -5.04 9.83 -1.12
N ILE A 66 -4.92 10.63 -2.19
CA ILE A 66 -3.88 10.47 -3.22
C ILE A 66 -2.48 10.56 -2.59
N TYR A 67 -2.26 11.54 -1.72
CA TYR A 67 -0.98 11.70 -1.04
C TYR A 67 -0.61 10.47 -0.20
N GLN A 68 -1.55 9.94 0.58
CA GLN A 68 -1.29 8.77 1.43
C GLN A 68 -1.04 7.49 0.62
N VAL A 69 -1.73 7.32 -0.51
CA VAL A 69 -1.46 6.21 -1.45
C VAL A 69 -0.07 6.34 -2.08
N MET A 70 0.32 7.55 -2.49
CA MET A 70 1.67 7.79 -3.02
C MET A 70 2.75 7.53 -1.98
N GLU A 71 2.54 7.99 -0.74
CA GLU A 71 3.47 7.75 0.36
C GLU A 71 3.59 6.26 0.68
N TYR A 72 2.48 5.52 0.69
CA TYR A 72 2.48 4.07 0.82
C TYR A 72 3.33 3.40 -0.26
N GLN A 73 3.12 3.75 -1.54
CA GLN A 73 3.88 3.18 -2.65
C GLN A 73 5.38 3.49 -2.56
N ARG A 74 5.73 4.73 -2.21
CA ARG A 74 7.13 5.16 -2.03
C ARG A 74 7.81 4.36 -0.93
N ARG A 75 7.17 4.22 0.23
CA ARG A 75 7.73 3.51 1.38
C ARG A 75 7.72 1.99 1.22
N MET A 76 6.85 1.43 0.37
CA MET A 76 6.96 0.02 -0.01
C MET A 76 8.24 -0.31 -0.78
N GLN A 77 8.93 0.68 -1.37
CA GLN A 77 10.28 0.48 -1.89
C GLN A 77 11.29 0.26 -0.76
N GLU A 78 11.18 1.03 0.35
CA GLU A 78 12.02 0.85 1.55
C GLU A 78 11.86 -0.58 2.10
N PHE A 79 10.63 -1.12 2.06
CA PHE A 79 10.37 -2.52 2.43
C PHE A 79 11.15 -3.51 1.55
N ALA A 80 11.10 -3.33 0.23
CA ALA A 80 11.76 -4.21 -0.72
C ALA A 80 13.29 -4.17 -0.56
N ASP A 81 13.84 -2.99 -0.32
CA ASP A 81 15.28 -2.81 -0.10
C ASP A 81 15.73 -3.50 1.20
N MET A 82 14.97 -3.35 2.29
CA MET A 82 15.24 -4.04 3.56
C MET A 82 15.04 -5.56 3.47
N GLU A 83 14.04 -6.02 2.72
CA GLU A 83 13.86 -7.44 2.42
C GLU A 83 15.09 -8.01 1.70
N ASN A 84 15.58 -7.34 0.66
CA ASN A 84 16.76 -7.78 -0.07
C ASN A 84 17.98 -7.86 0.85
N MET A 85 18.22 -6.83 1.68
CA MET A 85 19.33 -6.85 2.64
C MET A 85 19.21 -7.98 3.67
N ALA A 86 18.00 -8.31 4.11
CA ALA A 86 17.77 -9.42 5.02
C ALA A 86 18.07 -10.76 4.33
N LEU A 87 17.57 -10.95 3.11
CA LEU A 87 17.78 -12.18 2.33
C LEU A 87 19.25 -12.41 1.95
N GLU A 88 19.98 -11.35 1.59
CA GLU A 88 21.43 -11.40 1.35
C GLU A 88 22.20 -11.91 2.57
N ALA A 89 21.81 -11.49 3.78
CA ALA A 89 22.46 -11.95 5.02
C ALA A 89 22.34 -13.48 5.22
N TYR A 90 21.32 -14.10 4.62
CA TYR A 90 21.12 -15.55 4.64
C TYR A 90 21.79 -16.27 3.47
N SER A 91 21.84 -15.67 2.27
CA SER A 91 22.39 -16.33 1.07
C SER A 91 23.91 -16.42 1.07
N VAL A 92 24.62 -15.47 1.69
CA VAL A 92 26.10 -15.45 1.80
C VAL A 92 26.65 -16.71 2.49
N GLN A 93 25.82 -17.45 3.23
CA GLN A 93 26.20 -18.65 3.98
C GLN A 93 26.42 -19.90 3.13
N TYR A 94 25.91 -19.92 1.89
CA TYR A 94 25.94 -21.11 1.02
C TYR A 94 27.14 -21.14 0.03
N GLY A 95 28.03 -20.14 0.07
CA GLY A 95 29.07 -19.95 -0.95
C GLY A 95 30.53 -20.12 -0.50
N ASN A 96 30.84 -20.03 0.80
CA ASN A 96 32.21 -20.11 1.33
C ASN A 96 32.27 -21.07 2.52
N SER A 97 33.39 -21.77 2.70
CA SER A 97 33.66 -22.74 3.79
C SER A 97 33.01 -22.36 5.12
N PHE A 98 31.93 -23.06 5.48
CA PHE A 98 31.11 -22.84 6.68
C PHE A 98 31.92 -22.88 7.98
N SER A 99 33.05 -23.59 8.00
CA SER A 99 33.92 -23.73 9.17
C SER A 99 34.85 -22.55 9.44
N GLU A 100 35.11 -21.67 8.46
CA GLU A 100 36.06 -20.56 8.64
C GLU A 100 35.43 -19.28 9.20
N ASN A 101 34.10 -19.19 9.32
CA ASN A 101 33.46 -17.90 9.68
C ASN A 101 32.16 -17.97 10.50
N LYS A 102 32.03 -18.97 11.40
CA LYS A 102 30.83 -19.18 12.24
C LYS A 102 30.34 -17.89 12.93
N GLU A 103 31.24 -17.11 13.53
CA GLU A 103 30.87 -15.87 14.23
C GLU A 103 30.31 -14.80 13.29
N SER A 104 30.94 -14.57 12.12
CA SER A 104 30.40 -13.65 11.11
C SER A 104 29.06 -14.12 10.59
N THR A 105 28.87 -15.44 10.42
CA THR A 105 27.57 -15.98 10.00
C THR A 105 26.49 -15.70 11.05
N LEU A 106 26.77 -15.95 12.33
CA LEU A 106 25.84 -15.67 13.42
C LEU A 106 25.53 -14.16 13.51
N TYR A 107 26.53 -13.30 13.32
CA TYR A 107 26.37 -11.85 13.23
C TYR A 107 25.47 -11.44 12.06
N LEU A 108 25.71 -11.96 10.85
CA LEU A 108 24.89 -11.66 9.68
C LEU A 108 23.42 -12.06 9.89
N ILE A 109 23.15 -13.23 10.48
CA ILE A 109 21.77 -13.66 10.76
C ILE A 109 21.10 -12.71 11.75
N LYS A 110 21.75 -12.45 12.89
CA LYS A 110 21.14 -11.74 14.00
C LYS A 110 21.08 -10.23 13.76
N ASP A 111 22.22 -9.63 13.45
CA ASP A 111 22.40 -8.18 13.44
C ASP A 111 22.06 -7.56 12.08
N ARG A 112 21.98 -8.35 11.01
CA ARG A 112 21.53 -7.88 9.69
C ARG A 112 20.19 -8.49 9.29
N GLY A 113 20.09 -9.81 9.27
CA GLY A 113 18.89 -10.53 8.83
C GLY A 113 17.66 -10.24 9.70
N ILE A 114 17.71 -10.61 10.97
CA ILE A 114 16.59 -10.42 11.92
C ILE A 114 16.32 -8.93 12.14
N TYR A 115 17.36 -8.10 12.19
CA TYR A 115 17.22 -6.64 12.28
C TYR A 115 16.31 -6.08 11.17
N TYR A 116 16.65 -6.30 9.89
CA TYR A 116 15.87 -5.74 8.78
C TYR A 116 14.46 -6.32 8.67
N TRP A 117 14.24 -7.58 9.08
CA TRP A 117 12.87 -8.11 9.17
C TRP A 117 12.03 -7.39 10.23
N ASN A 118 12.62 -7.01 11.36
CA ASN A 118 11.92 -6.23 12.38
C ASN A 118 11.63 -4.80 11.90
N GLU A 119 12.59 -4.16 11.23
CA GLU A 119 12.39 -2.84 10.63
C GLU A 119 11.26 -2.88 9.58
N ASN A 120 11.19 -3.94 8.76
CA ASN A 120 10.08 -4.17 7.84
C ASN A 120 8.73 -4.29 8.57
N ILE A 121 8.65 -4.99 9.70
CA ILE A 121 7.42 -5.06 10.50
C ILE A 121 7.02 -3.68 11.03
N THR A 122 7.98 -2.91 11.54
CA THR A 122 7.75 -1.54 12.04
C THR A 122 7.23 -0.64 10.92
N LEU A 123 7.90 -0.65 9.76
CA LEU A 123 7.50 0.07 8.57
C LEU A 123 6.06 -0.25 8.16
N ILE A 124 5.73 -1.55 8.02
CA ILE A 124 4.37 -1.94 7.60
C ILE A 124 3.32 -1.49 8.63
N LYS A 125 3.61 -1.58 9.94
CA LYS A 125 2.69 -1.08 10.99
C LYS A 125 2.49 0.44 10.94
N GLU A 126 3.48 1.20 10.51
CA GLU A 126 3.31 2.64 10.28
C GLU A 126 2.47 2.92 9.05
N LEU A 127 2.74 2.21 7.95
CA LEU A 127 1.99 2.30 6.70
C LEU A 127 0.53 1.88 6.87
N ASP A 128 0.26 0.94 7.77
CA ASP A 128 -1.09 0.48 8.08
C ASP A 128 -1.97 1.53 8.78
N LYS A 129 -1.38 2.63 9.28
CA LYS A 129 -2.12 3.76 9.86
C LYS A 129 -2.61 4.76 8.81
N LEU A 130 -2.14 4.63 7.57
CA LEU A 130 -2.57 5.47 6.46
C LEU A 130 -4.02 5.12 6.08
N TYR A 131 -4.75 6.12 5.60
CA TYR A 131 -6.09 6.00 5.05
C TYR A 131 -6.02 5.33 3.68
N LEU A 132 -6.01 3.99 3.70
CA LEU A 132 -5.88 3.13 2.52
C LEU A 132 -7.16 2.28 2.34
N PRO A 133 -7.36 1.71 1.15
CA PRO A 133 -8.41 0.70 0.95
C PRO A 133 -8.20 -0.51 1.87
N LYS A 134 -9.30 -1.16 2.25
CA LYS A 134 -9.29 -2.35 3.12
C LYS A 134 -8.32 -3.43 2.63
N GLU A 135 -8.25 -3.62 1.32
CA GLU A 135 -7.37 -4.61 0.67
C GLU A 135 -5.89 -4.35 0.96
N SER A 136 -5.48 -3.08 1.12
CA SER A 136 -4.10 -2.73 1.49
C SER A 136 -3.79 -3.15 2.92
N HIS A 137 -4.73 -2.95 3.86
CA HIS A 137 -4.58 -3.40 5.24
C HIS A 137 -4.51 -4.93 5.33
N GLU A 138 -5.39 -5.64 4.62
CA GLU A 138 -5.34 -7.11 4.53
C GLU A 138 -4.04 -7.63 3.87
N GLN A 139 -3.39 -6.83 3.02
CA GLN A 139 -2.09 -7.14 2.45
C GLN A 139 -0.96 -6.89 3.45
N ASN A 140 -1.01 -5.79 4.21
CA ASN A 140 -0.06 -5.47 5.26
C ASN A 140 0.01 -6.56 6.34
N GLU A 141 -1.14 -7.10 6.75
CA GLU A 141 -1.19 -8.22 7.70
C GLU A 141 -0.41 -9.45 7.20
N LYS A 142 -0.56 -9.79 5.92
CA LYS A 142 0.17 -10.91 5.28
C LYS A 142 1.66 -10.63 5.16
N LEU A 143 2.05 -9.39 4.88
CA LEU A 143 3.46 -8.99 4.87
C LEU A 143 4.09 -9.11 6.26
N ILE A 144 3.36 -8.70 7.31
CA ILE A 144 3.82 -8.89 8.70
C ILE A 144 3.93 -10.39 9.03
N GLU A 145 2.96 -11.22 8.63
CA GLU A 145 3.01 -12.68 8.80
C GLU A 145 4.26 -13.27 8.12
N TYR A 146 4.52 -12.86 6.88
CA TYR A 146 5.71 -13.25 6.13
C TYR A 146 7.01 -12.89 6.87
N CYS A 147 7.16 -11.64 7.34
CA CYS A 147 8.34 -11.21 8.08
C CYS A 147 8.51 -12.01 9.38
N LYS A 148 7.43 -12.30 10.11
CA LYS A 148 7.50 -13.13 11.34
C LYS A 148 7.99 -14.55 11.05
N LEU A 149 7.47 -15.18 10.00
CA LEU A 149 7.92 -16.52 9.58
C LEU A 149 9.41 -16.52 9.20
N ARG A 150 9.88 -15.46 8.52
CA ARG A 150 11.29 -15.29 8.18
C ARG A 150 12.18 -15.10 9.41
N ILE A 151 11.75 -14.33 10.40
CA ILE A 151 12.45 -14.18 11.68
C ILE A 151 12.58 -15.55 12.37
N SER A 152 11.49 -16.30 12.49
CA SER A 152 11.54 -17.64 13.11
C SER A 152 12.48 -18.59 12.35
N LEU A 153 12.52 -18.52 11.02
CA LEU A 153 13.47 -19.31 10.23
C LEU A 153 14.92 -18.92 10.54
N TYR A 154 15.21 -17.63 10.68
CA TYR A 154 16.55 -17.12 11.03
C TYR A 154 16.96 -17.49 12.45
N GLU A 155 16.03 -17.47 13.41
CA GLU A 155 16.28 -17.93 14.77
C GLU A 155 16.66 -19.43 14.79
N LEU A 156 15.93 -20.28 14.05
CA LEU A 156 16.28 -21.69 13.95
C LEU A 156 17.61 -21.92 13.23
N ALA A 157 17.89 -21.16 12.17
CA ALA A 157 19.18 -21.22 11.49
C ALA A 157 20.32 -20.82 12.43
N TYR A 158 20.13 -19.76 13.24
CA TYR A 158 21.08 -19.33 14.24
C TYR A 158 21.39 -20.46 15.25
N GLN A 159 20.35 -21.10 15.80
CA GLN A 159 20.52 -22.21 16.74
C GLN A 159 21.20 -23.43 16.10
N LYS A 160 20.80 -23.79 14.88
CA LYS A 160 21.44 -24.87 14.10
C LYS A 160 22.95 -24.66 13.96
N ILE A 161 23.38 -23.43 13.65
CA ILE A 161 24.80 -23.09 13.50
C ILE A 161 25.51 -23.07 14.86
N LEU A 162 24.85 -22.51 15.88
CA LEU A 162 25.39 -22.42 17.24
C LEU A 162 25.67 -23.80 17.82
N GLU A 163 24.68 -24.70 17.73
CA GLU A 163 24.72 -26.05 18.29
C GLU A 163 25.34 -27.09 17.34
N ASN A 164 25.58 -26.73 16.09
CA ASN A 164 26.04 -27.64 15.03
C ASN A 164 25.17 -28.92 14.96
N SER A 165 23.85 -28.74 14.95
CA SER A 165 22.86 -29.80 15.08
C SER A 165 21.82 -29.75 13.97
N SER A 166 21.45 -30.91 13.43
CA SER A 166 20.35 -31.06 12.46
C SER A 166 18.96 -31.11 13.10
N ALA A 167 18.86 -30.99 14.43
CA ALA A 167 17.59 -31.08 15.17
C ALA A 167 16.52 -30.04 14.75
N TYR A 168 16.93 -29.00 14.03
CA TYR A 168 16.05 -27.92 13.57
C TYR A 168 15.56 -28.07 12.13
N ASP A 169 16.10 -29.03 11.37
CA ASP A 169 15.89 -29.11 9.91
C ASP A 169 14.43 -29.33 9.53
N GLU A 170 13.72 -30.19 10.26
CA GLU A 170 12.29 -30.45 10.04
C GLU A 170 11.44 -29.20 10.27
N LYS A 171 11.69 -28.47 11.38
CA LYS A 171 10.99 -27.22 11.69
C LYS A 171 11.29 -26.12 10.68
N MET A 172 12.53 -26.02 10.22
CA MET A 172 12.92 -25.08 9.18
C MET A 172 12.23 -25.40 7.84
N LEU A 173 12.09 -26.68 7.49
CA LEU A 173 11.36 -27.11 6.31
C LEU A 173 9.87 -26.76 6.40
N GLU A 174 9.24 -26.98 7.55
CA GLU A 174 7.85 -26.58 7.80
C GLU A 174 7.65 -25.07 7.64
N LEU A 175 8.57 -24.26 8.20
CA LEU A 175 8.55 -22.80 8.05
C LEU A 175 8.69 -22.39 6.58
N ASN A 176 9.57 -23.03 5.81
CA ASN A 176 9.70 -22.76 4.38
C ASN A 176 8.40 -23.01 3.61
N PHE A 177 7.66 -24.08 3.94
CA PHE A 177 6.34 -24.32 3.35
C PHE A 177 5.33 -23.24 3.72
N LYS A 178 5.29 -22.80 4.98
CA LYS A 178 4.44 -21.69 5.43
C LYS A 178 4.78 -20.39 4.71
N ILE A 179 6.06 -20.07 4.57
CA ILE A 179 6.55 -18.90 3.85
C ILE A 179 6.08 -18.95 2.39
N ALA A 180 6.26 -20.08 1.70
CA ALA A 180 5.82 -20.25 0.32
C ALA A 180 4.30 -20.05 0.17
N ALA A 181 3.51 -20.58 1.10
CA ALA A 181 2.06 -20.43 1.11
C ALA A 181 1.63 -18.96 1.29
N VAL A 182 2.25 -18.21 2.20
CA VAL A 182 1.97 -16.77 2.39
C VAL A 182 2.41 -15.96 1.17
N MET A 183 3.58 -16.24 0.60
CA MET A 183 4.08 -15.56 -0.61
C MET A 183 3.16 -15.77 -1.81
N SER A 184 2.61 -16.98 -1.97
CA SER A 184 1.61 -17.26 -3.01
C SER A 184 0.38 -16.34 -2.85
N LYS A 185 -0.16 -16.21 -1.62
CA LYS A 185 -1.30 -15.32 -1.33
C LYS A 185 -0.98 -13.85 -1.64
N ILE A 186 0.24 -13.39 -1.32
CA ILE A 186 0.69 -12.02 -1.60
C ILE A 186 0.78 -11.77 -3.11
N ASN A 187 1.33 -12.72 -3.88
CA ASN A 187 1.51 -12.57 -5.32
C ASN A 187 0.19 -12.66 -6.10
N THR A 188 -0.73 -13.55 -5.71
CA THR A 188 -2.06 -13.64 -6.34
C THR A 188 -2.92 -12.39 -6.07
N ALA A 189 -2.70 -11.70 -4.95
CA ALA A 189 -3.36 -10.42 -4.68
C ALA A 189 -2.87 -9.29 -5.62
N LYS A 190 -1.59 -9.34 -6.05
CA LYS A 190 -1.03 -8.37 -7.02
C LYS A 190 -1.55 -8.57 -8.44
N SER A 191 -1.90 -9.79 -8.86
CA SER A 191 -2.33 -10.10 -10.24
C SER A 191 -3.81 -9.85 -10.54
N LYS A 192 -4.62 -9.48 -9.53
CA LYS A 192 -6.06 -9.20 -9.67
C LYS A 192 -6.40 -7.70 -9.84
N LYS A 193 -5.40 -6.82 -9.86
CA LYS A 193 -5.51 -5.38 -10.17
C LYS A 193 -4.95 -5.12 -11.56
#